data_AF-Q6ES52-F1
#
_entry.id   AF-Q6ES52-F1
#
_cell.length_a   1.000
_cell.length_b   1.000
_cell.length_c   1.000
_cell.angle_alpha   90.00
_cell.angle_beta   90.00
_cell.angle_gamma   90.00
#
_symmetry.space_group_name_H-M   'P 1'
#
loop_
_entity.id
_entity.type
_entity.pdbx_description
1 polymer ?
#
loop_
_entity_poly.entity_id
_entity_poly.type
_entity_poly.pdbx_seq_one_letter_code
_entity_poly.pdbx_strand_id
1 'polypeptide(L)'
;MATAGASSFEDEIMESDIELEGEAVEPDNDPPQKMGDPSVEVSDEKRDQAQLCKNKGVDAFSEGKLDEAIEHLTEAIVLNPTSAIAYATRAVIFVKSKKPNAAIRDADAALKINPDSAKGYKSRGMAKAMLGKWEEAAQDLRMAAKLDYDEEIGAELKKVEPNVLKIEEHRKKYERLRKERDIKKAEMEKQRKHAEEVSAASAALKDGDVIAIHSSSELDTKLKAASSLSRLVVLYFTAAWCGPCRFIGPVCKSLAEKHRNVVFLKVDIDELNSVAYRWNVSSVPSFFFVRNGKEIDKVVGADKNGLERKVAQHGSS
;
A
#
# COMPACT_ATOMS: atom_id res chain seq x y z
N MET A 1 11.72 -18.31 -29.57
CA MET A 1 10.43 -17.58 -29.57
C MET A 1 10.44 -16.65 -28.37
N ALA A 2 10.05 -15.40 -28.60
CA ALA A 2 10.24 -14.24 -27.73
C ALA A 2 10.04 -14.52 -26.23
N THR A 3 11.03 -14.15 -25.42
CA THR A 3 10.80 -13.73 -24.03
C THR A 3 10.01 -12.42 -24.11
N ALA A 4 8.71 -12.55 -24.31
CA ALA A 4 7.76 -11.45 -24.35
C ALA A 4 7.74 -10.79 -22.95
N GLY A 5 8.46 -9.67 -22.84
CA GLY A 5 8.13 -8.54 -21.99
C GLY A 5 7.92 -8.84 -20.50
N ALA A 6 8.98 -9.13 -19.77
CA ALA A 6 9.01 -8.97 -18.32
C ALA A 6 9.04 -7.48 -17.87
N SER A 7 8.63 -6.53 -18.73
CA SER A 7 8.98 -5.10 -18.63
C SER A 7 7.77 -4.15 -18.83
N SER A 8 6.60 -4.48 -18.27
CA SER A 8 5.45 -3.53 -18.28
C SER A 8 4.77 -3.32 -16.92
N PHE A 9 5.32 -3.83 -15.82
CA PHE A 9 4.72 -3.68 -14.49
C PHE A 9 5.49 -2.74 -13.55
N GLU A 10 6.59 -2.18 -14.02
CA GLU A 10 7.25 -1.02 -13.39
C GLU A 10 6.59 0.29 -13.84
N ASP A 11 5.33 0.25 -14.26
CA ASP A 11 4.50 1.44 -14.42
C ASP A 11 4.32 2.06 -13.03
N GLU A 12 5.31 2.85 -12.63
CA GLU A 12 5.23 3.74 -11.49
C GLU A 12 3.94 4.54 -11.63
N ILE A 13 3.16 4.58 -10.55
CA ILE A 13 1.95 5.39 -10.54
C ILE A 13 2.42 6.86 -10.54
N MET A 14 2.53 7.44 -11.72
CA MET A 14 2.86 8.84 -11.89
C MET A 14 1.68 9.69 -11.45
N GLU A 15 1.92 10.53 -10.44
CA GLU A 15 0.96 11.54 -10.02
C GLU A 15 0.84 12.58 -11.14
N SER A 16 -0.38 12.79 -11.61
CA SER A 16 -0.70 13.85 -12.56
C SER A 16 -0.67 15.19 -11.84
N ASP A 17 -0.32 16.25 -12.55
CA ASP A 17 -0.47 17.60 -12.03
C ASP A 17 -1.95 17.89 -11.73
N ILE A 18 -2.19 18.68 -10.68
CA ILE A 18 -3.53 19.10 -10.30
C ILE A 18 -3.78 20.50 -10.89
N GLU A 19 -4.81 20.63 -11.71
CA GLU A 19 -5.26 21.93 -12.22
C GLU A 19 -6.04 22.69 -11.14
N LEU A 20 -5.34 23.57 -10.44
CA LEU A 20 -5.91 24.43 -9.40
C LEU A 20 -6.30 25.80 -9.99
N GLU A 21 -7.35 26.38 -9.43
CA GLU A 21 -7.88 27.69 -9.82
C GLU A 21 -7.20 28.82 -9.04
N GLY A 22 -7.13 30.00 -9.65
CA GLY A 22 -6.56 31.20 -9.03
C GLY A 22 -5.03 31.29 -9.14
N GLU A 23 -4.54 32.52 -9.02
CA GLU A 23 -3.10 32.83 -9.08
C GLU A 23 -2.55 32.97 -7.66
N ALA A 24 -1.50 32.20 -7.37
CA ALA A 24 -0.72 32.41 -6.14
C ALA A 24 0.10 33.69 -6.26
N VAL A 25 0.12 34.47 -5.19
CA VAL A 25 1.00 35.61 -4.99
C VAL A 25 2.40 35.10 -4.67
N GLU A 26 3.42 35.71 -5.26
CA GLU A 26 4.81 35.42 -4.95
C GLU A 26 5.08 35.67 -3.45
N PRO A 27 5.78 34.76 -2.75
CA PRO A 27 6.13 34.97 -1.36
C PRO A 27 6.97 36.25 -1.18
N ASP A 28 6.62 37.11 -0.22
CA ASP A 28 7.49 38.23 0.14
C ASP A 28 8.78 37.69 0.76
N ASN A 29 9.90 37.94 0.07
CA ASN A 29 11.25 37.57 0.49
C ASN A 29 11.94 38.70 1.28
N ASP A 30 11.16 39.64 1.82
CA ASP A 30 11.65 40.72 2.66
C ASP A 30 12.27 40.17 3.97
N PRO A 31 13.30 40.84 4.53
CA PRO A 31 13.78 40.54 5.87
C PRO A 31 12.63 40.52 6.88
N PRO A 32 12.65 39.62 7.88
CA PRO A 32 11.59 39.57 8.88
C PRO A 32 11.36 40.93 9.53
N GLN A 33 10.08 41.34 9.59
CA GLN A 33 9.69 42.59 10.22
C GLN A 33 10.02 42.58 11.73
N LYS A 34 10.16 43.75 12.35
CA LYS A 34 10.42 43.83 13.80
C LYS A 34 9.26 43.24 14.59
N MET A 35 9.58 42.31 15.50
CA MET A 35 8.60 41.54 16.29
C MET A 35 8.60 41.88 17.79
N GLY A 36 9.44 42.81 18.24
CA GLY A 36 9.63 43.05 19.69
C GLY A 36 10.25 41.85 20.41
N ASP A 37 10.56 42.03 21.70
CA ASP A 37 11.12 40.96 22.55
C ASP A 37 10.07 40.53 23.59
N PRO A 38 9.44 39.36 23.45
CA PRO A 38 8.39 38.90 24.35
C PRO A 38 8.90 38.60 25.78
N SER A 39 10.21 38.61 26.02
CA SER A 39 10.79 38.41 27.37
C SER A 39 10.85 39.68 28.21
N VAL A 40 10.61 40.86 27.61
CA VAL A 40 10.69 42.15 28.31
C VAL A 40 9.44 42.39 29.15
N GLU A 41 9.63 42.75 30.41
CA GLU A 41 8.55 43.25 31.26
C GLU A 41 8.00 44.58 30.71
N VAL A 42 6.71 44.59 30.43
CA VAL A 42 6.00 45.75 29.90
C VAL A 42 5.41 46.53 31.07
N SER A 43 5.83 47.77 31.30
CA SER A 43 5.23 48.66 32.30
C SER A 43 3.85 49.15 31.84
N ASP A 44 3.04 49.64 32.76
CA ASP A 44 1.71 50.17 32.42
C ASP A 44 1.81 51.36 31.45
N GLU A 45 2.82 52.22 31.61
CA GLU A 45 3.06 53.33 30.67
C GLU A 45 3.39 52.81 29.26
N LYS A 46 4.19 51.75 29.14
CA LYS A 46 4.47 51.12 27.84
C LYS A 46 3.23 50.46 27.24
N ARG A 47 2.36 49.87 28.06
CA ARG A 47 1.08 49.31 27.59
C ARG A 47 0.17 50.39 27.05
N ASP A 48 0.06 51.52 27.75
CA ASP A 48 -0.76 52.67 27.32
C ASP A 48 -0.21 53.30 26.04
N GLN A 49 1.11 53.48 25.96
CA GLN A 49 1.77 53.96 24.73
C GLN A 49 1.57 52.98 23.57
N ALA A 50 1.73 51.67 23.79
CA ALA A 50 1.47 50.67 22.78
C ALA A 50 0.03 50.72 22.28
N GLN A 51 -0.93 50.93 23.19
CA GLN A 51 -2.34 51.05 22.86
C GLN A 51 -2.63 52.31 22.03
N LEU A 52 -1.97 53.43 22.34
CA LEU A 52 -2.05 54.66 21.55
C LEU A 52 -1.46 54.46 20.14
N CYS A 53 -0.27 53.88 20.03
CA CYS A 53 0.36 53.60 18.73
C CYS A 53 -0.49 52.62 17.90
N LYS A 54 -1.09 51.59 18.53
CA LYS A 54 -2.01 50.68 17.85
C LYS A 54 -3.21 51.43 17.27
N ASN A 55 -3.81 52.35 18.03
CA ASN A 55 -4.95 53.13 17.55
C ASN A 55 -4.55 54.02 16.36
N LYS A 56 -3.40 54.71 16.43
CA LYS A 56 -2.86 55.46 15.28
C LYS A 56 -2.67 54.59 14.04
N GLY A 57 -2.19 53.35 14.22
CA GLY A 57 -2.06 52.39 13.13
C GLY A 57 -3.41 51.98 12.52
N VAL A 58 -4.45 51.80 13.34
CA VAL A 58 -5.81 51.52 12.85
C VAL A 58 -6.41 52.72 12.13
N ASP A 59 -6.18 53.94 12.62
CA ASP A 59 -6.63 55.17 11.98
C ASP A 59 -5.95 55.36 10.61
N ALA A 60 -4.62 55.22 10.56
CA ALA A 60 -3.85 55.28 9.31
C ALA A 60 -4.30 54.20 8.30
N PHE A 61 -4.62 52.98 8.77
CA PHE A 61 -5.17 51.93 7.93
C PHE A 61 -6.54 52.30 7.36
N SER A 62 -7.40 52.92 8.16
CA SER A 62 -8.73 53.41 7.74
C SER A 62 -8.62 54.55 6.71
N GLU A 63 -7.54 55.33 6.77
CA GLU A 63 -7.18 56.34 5.77
C GLU A 63 -6.49 55.75 4.51
N GLY A 64 -6.26 54.43 4.46
CA GLY A 64 -5.60 53.74 3.35
C GLY A 64 -4.08 53.87 3.32
N LYS A 65 -3.47 54.43 4.37
CA LYS A 65 -2.02 54.62 4.49
C LYS A 65 -1.36 53.37 5.09
N LEU A 66 -1.16 52.37 4.25
CA LEU A 66 -0.72 51.03 4.70
C LEU A 66 0.67 51.02 5.36
N ASP A 67 1.64 51.75 4.80
CA ASP A 67 3.00 51.78 5.35
C ASP A 67 3.05 52.49 6.71
N GLU A 68 2.39 53.64 6.84
CA GLU A 68 2.26 54.37 8.12
C GLU A 68 1.55 53.52 9.18
N ALA A 69 0.51 52.76 8.78
CA ALA A 69 -0.17 51.83 9.67
C ALA A 69 0.75 50.71 10.17
N ILE A 70 1.59 50.14 9.29
CA ILE A 70 2.59 49.14 9.64
C ILE A 70 3.64 49.73 10.60
N GLU A 71 4.10 50.96 10.37
CA GLU A 71 5.05 51.64 11.25
C GLU A 71 4.50 51.82 12.66
N HIS A 72 3.30 52.38 12.80
CA HIS A 72 2.64 52.58 14.09
C HIS A 72 2.36 51.26 14.83
N LEU A 73 1.92 50.22 14.12
CA LEU A 73 1.73 48.90 14.74
C LEU A 73 3.05 48.22 15.12
N THR A 74 4.12 48.48 14.36
CA THR A 74 5.46 48.01 14.71
C THR A 74 5.97 48.66 15.98
N GLU A 75 5.75 49.97 16.15
CA GLU A 75 6.03 50.68 17.39
C GLU A 75 5.20 50.10 18.55
N ALA A 76 3.90 49.88 18.35
CA ALA A 76 3.04 49.27 19.36
C ALA A 76 3.52 47.88 19.81
N ILE A 77 4.00 47.06 18.87
CA ILE A 77 4.55 45.73 19.14
C ILE A 77 5.88 45.81 19.88
N VAL A 78 6.76 46.76 19.55
CA VAL A 78 8.03 46.94 20.27
C VAL A 78 7.78 47.41 21.71
N LEU A 79 6.77 48.26 21.92
CA LEU A 79 6.37 48.73 23.25
C LEU A 79 5.69 47.63 24.07
N ASN A 80 4.81 46.84 23.47
CA ASN A 80 4.12 45.71 24.10
C ASN A 80 4.11 44.45 23.20
N PRO A 81 5.18 43.63 23.26
CA PRO A 81 5.30 42.41 22.45
C PRO A 81 4.42 41.25 22.94
N THR A 82 3.60 41.47 23.97
CA THR A 82 2.60 40.50 24.45
C THR A 82 1.19 40.81 23.96
N SER A 83 1.02 41.82 23.08
CA SER A 83 -0.29 42.20 22.55
C SER A 83 -0.67 41.38 21.32
N ALA A 84 -1.43 40.30 21.51
CA ALA A 84 -1.97 39.50 20.41
C ALA A 84 -2.74 40.35 19.38
N ILE A 85 -3.46 41.38 19.86
CA ILE A 85 -4.27 42.27 19.01
C ILE A 85 -3.38 43.11 18.08
N ALA A 86 -2.22 43.59 18.55
CA ALA A 86 -1.33 44.40 17.73
C ALA A 86 -0.77 43.57 16.55
N TYR A 87 -0.29 42.35 16.82
CA TYR A 87 0.14 41.42 15.76
C TYR A 87 -1.01 41.05 14.82
N ALA A 88 -2.18 40.65 15.33
CA ALA A 88 -3.31 40.28 14.49
C ALA A 88 -3.77 41.45 13.60
N THR A 89 -3.73 42.68 14.10
CA THR A 89 -4.06 43.88 13.33
C THR A 89 -3.04 44.12 12.23
N ARG A 90 -1.74 44.04 12.54
CA ARG A 90 -0.68 44.22 11.53
C ARG A 90 -0.69 43.11 10.48
N ALA A 91 -1.04 41.87 10.86
CA ALA A 91 -1.25 40.76 9.94
C ALA A 91 -2.34 41.06 8.88
N VAL A 92 -3.49 41.62 9.29
CA VAL A 92 -4.56 42.04 8.37
C VAL A 92 -4.03 43.04 7.33
N ILE A 93 -3.21 44.00 7.78
CA ILE A 93 -2.64 45.02 6.90
C ILE A 93 -1.64 44.39 5.93
N PHE A 94 -0.78 43.47 6.39
CA PHE A 94 0.12 42.73 5.51
C PHE A 94 -0.61 41.90 4.46
N VAL A 95 -1.77 41.30 4.78
CA VAL A 95 -2.63 40.65 3.79
C VAL A 95 -3.10 41.65 2.73
N LYS A 96 -3.58 42.83 3.13
CA LYS A 96 -3.99 43.88 2.17
C LYS A 96 -2.82 44.42 1.35
N SER A 97 -1.62 44.48 1.92
CA SER A 97 -0.36 44.84 1.24
C SER A 97 0.25 43.72 0.39
N LYS A 98 -0.42 42.56 0.27
CA LYS A 98 0.08 41.37 -0.46
C LYS A 98 1.46 40.88 0.02
N LYS A 99 1.70 40.92 1.34
CA LYS A 99 2.89 40.37 2.01
C LYS A 99 2.54 39.14 2.86
N PRO A 100 2.25 37.98 2.23
CA PRO A 100 1.73 36.81 2.94
C PRO A 100 2.67 36.21 3.99
N ASN A 101 3.99 36.15 3.77
CA ASN A 101 4.95 35.66 4.76
C ASN A 101 5.00 36.58 5.99
N ALA A 102 5.05 37.90 5.79
CA ALA A 102 4.97 38.86 6.89
C ALA A 102 3.65 38.69 7.68
N ALA A 103 2.52 38.54 6.98
CA ALA A 103 1.21 38.29 7.61
C ALA A 103 1.18 36.97 8.41
N ILE A 104 1.77 35.90 7.89
CA ILE A 104 1.85 34.59 8.57
C ILE A 104 2.65 34.72 9.87
N ARG A 105 3.82 35.37 9.83
CA ARG A 105 4.65 35.57 11.05
C ARG A 105 3.89 36.31 12.15
N ASP A 106 3.17 37.37 11.79
CA ASP A 106 2.36 38.13 12.75
C ASP A 106 1.16 37.33 13.25
N ALA A 107 0.47 36.61 12.37
CA ALA A 107 -0.64 35.77 12.77
C ALA A 107 -0.19 34.62 13.70
N ASP A 108 0.97 34.02 13.45
CA ASP A 108 1.56 32.99 14.32
C ASP A 108 1.92 33.57 15.69
N ALA A 109 2.50 34.78 15.74
CA ALA A 109 2.77 35.48 17.00
C ALA A 109 1.46 35.78 17.76
N ALA A 110 0.44 36.27 17.07
CA ALA A 110 -0.88 36.53 17.65
C ALA A 110 -1.51 35.25 18.24
N LEU A 111 -1.47 34.14 17.50
CA LEU A 111 -2.05 32.86 17.90
C LEU A 111 -1.25 32.16 19.01
N LYS A 112 0.06 32.41 19.08
CA LYS A 112 0.88 31.94 20.21
C LYS A 112 0.50 32.63 21.52
N ILE A 113 0.13 33.91 21.46
CA ILE A 113 -0.26 34.71 22.63
C ILE A 113 -1.74 34.46 22.98
N ASN A 114 -2.61 34.49 21.98
CA ASN A 114 -4.04 34.22 22.11
C ASN A 114 -4.49 33.18 21.07
N PRO A 115 -4.56 31.90 21.44
CA PRO A 115 -5.02 30.83 20.57
C PRO A 115 -6.46 31.00 20.07
N ASP A 116 -7.30 31.80 20.73
CA ASP A 116 -8.70 32.04 20.34
C ASP A 116 -8.85 33.29 19.45
N SER A 117 -7.75 33.81 18.88
CA SER A 117 -7.79 34.98 18.00
C SER A 117 -8.37 34.64 16.63
N ALA A 118 -9.67 34.88 16.44
CA ALA A 118 -10.34 34.74 15.13
C ALA A 118 -9.64 35.56 14.03
N LYS A 119 -9.21 36.79 14.33
CA LYS A 119 -8.43 37.64 13.41
C LYS A 119 -7.07 37.04 13.06
N GLY A 120 -6.43 36.35 14.00
CA GLY A 120 -5.16 35.64 13.76
C GLY A 120 -5.34 34.51 12.76
N TYR A 121 -6.32 33.63 13.00
CA TYR A 121 -6.66 32.55 12.05
C TYR A 121 -7.09 33.09 10.68
N LYS A 122 -7.97 34.09 10.64
CA LYS A 122 -8.43 34.72 9.40
C LYS A 122 -7.26 35.25 8.57
N SER A 123 -6.38 36.05 9.18
CA SER A 123 -5.23 36.62 8.49
C SER A 123 -4.26 35.56 7.99
N ARG A 124 -3.99 34.52 8.80
CA ARG A 124 -3.13 33.40 8.38
C ARG A 124 -3.74 32.59 7.23
N GLY A 125 -5.04 32.32 7.31
CA GLY A 125 -5.78 31.62 6.27
C GLY A 125 -5.77 32.37 4.94
N MET A 126 -6.04 33.68 4.96
CA MET A 126 -5.96 34.53 3.77
C MET A 126 -4.54 34.56 3.20
N ALA A 127 -3.52 34.75 4.03
CA ALA A 127 -2.13 34.76 3.59
C ALA A 127 -1.68 33.40 2.98
N LYS A 128 -2.11 32.28 3.55
CA LYS A 128 -1.86 30.94 3.00
C LYS A 128 -2.59 30.72 1.68
N ALA A 129 -3.82 31.24 1.53
CA ALA A 129 -4.54 31.19 0.26
C ALA A 129 -3.79 31.96 -0.84
N MET A 130 -3.24 33.13 -0.50
CA MET A 130 -2.38 33.89 -1.42
C MET A 130 -1.15 33.08 -1.83
N LEU A 131 -0.57 32.25 -0.96
CA LEU A 131 0.57 31.38 -1.30
C LEU A 131 0.18 30.07 -2.00
N GLY A 132 -1.10 29.86 -2.35
CA GLY A 132 -1.58 28.61 -2.96
C GLY A 132 -1.63 27.42 -1.99
N LYS A 133 -1.53 27.66 -0.67
CA LYS A 133 -1.60 26.62 0.38
C LYS A 133 -3.07 26.36 0.74
N TRP A 134 -3.85 25.86 -0.21
CA TRP A 134 -5.31 25.81 -0.14
C TRP A 134 -5.87 25.02 1.05
N GLU A 135 -5.33 23.81 1.31
CA GLU A 135 -5.78 22.98 2.45
C GLU A 135 -5.52 23.66 3.79
N GLU A 136 -4.32 24.22 3.98
CA GLU A 136 -3.96 24.94 5.20
C GLU A 136 -4.78 26.24 5.36
N ALA A 137 -5.02 26.94 4.25
CA ALA A 137 -5.84 28.14 4.24
C ALA A 137 -7.28 27.85 4.67
N ALA A 138 -7.90 26.80 4.11
CA ALA A 138 -9.24 26.39 4.48
C ALA A 138 -9.34 25.95 5.94
N GLN A 139 -8.31 25.27 6.47
CA GLN A 139 -8.26 24.91 7.89
C GLN A 139 -8.30 26.15 8.80
N ASP A 140 -7.45 27.13 8.52
CA ASP A 140 -7.39 28.38 9.29
C ASP A 140 -8.68 29.20 9.15
N LEU A 141 -9.23 29.34 7.94
CA LEU A 141 -10.49 30.06 7.70
C LEU A 141 -11.69 29.38 8.38
N ARG A 142 -11.75 28.04 8.39
CA ARG A 142 -12.79 27.29 9.13
C ARG A 142 -12.66 27.50 10.64
N MET A 143 -11.44 27.56 11.17
CA MET A 143 -11.23 27.87 12.59
C MET A 143 -11.65 29.31 12.91
N ALA A 144 -11.30 30.27 12.05
CA ALA A 144 -11.74 31.66 12.18
C ALA A 144 -13.27 31.75 12.18
N ALA A 145 -13.95 31.11 11.23
CA ALA A 145 -15.41 31.05 11.13
C ALA A 145 -16.06 30.44 12.38
N LYS A 146 -15.42 29.44 13.00
CA LYS A 146 -15.91 28.80 14.22
C LYS A 146 -15.81 29.72 15.44
N LEU A 147 -14.78 30.56 15.50
CA LEU A 147 -14.54 31.49 16.61
C LEU A 147 -15.39 32.76 16.49
N ASP A 148 -15.36 33.39 15.32
CA ASP A 148 -16.12 34.61 15.01
C ASP A 148 -16.34 34.69 13.49
N TYR A 149 -17.56 34.36 13.04
CA TYR A 149 -17.90 34.35 11.63
C TYR A 149 -18.16 35.77 11.12
N ASP A 150 -17.56 36.10 9.98
CA ASP A 150 -17.89 37.29 9.20
C ASP A 150 -18.02 36.96 7.70
N GLU A 151 -18.63 37.89 6.95
CA GLU A 151 -18.88 37.71 5.52
C GLU A 151 -17.60 37.56 4.68
N GLU A 152 -16.49 38.20 5.10
CA GLU A 152 -15.20 38.10 4.41
C GLU A 152 -14.63 36.68 4.59
N ILE A 153 -14.71 36.08 5.79
CA ILE A 153 -14.33 34.67 6.01
C ILE A 153 -15.16 33.75 5.11
N GLY A 154 -16.48 33.96 5.05
CA GLY A 154 -17.36 33.19 4.17
C GLY A 154 -17.00 33.31 2.69
N ALA A 155 -16.63 34.51 2.24
CA ALA A 155 -16.19 34.75 0.87
C ALA A 155 -14.84 34.09 0.57
N GLU A 156 -13.88 34.15 1.49
CA GLU A 156 -12.57 33.50 1.33
C GLU A 156 -12.68 31.97 1.34
N LEU A 157 -13.55 31.38 2.18
CA LEU A 157 -13.83 29.94 2.15
C LEU A 157 -14.33 29.49 0.77
N LYS A 158 -15.28 30.22 0.18
CA LYS A 158 -15.79 29.92 -1.17
C LYS A 158 -14.72 29.96 -2.26
N LYS A 159 -13.67 30.79 -2.09
CA LYS A 159 -12.55 30.86 -3.03
C LYS A 159 -11.60 29.67 -2.88
N VAL A 160 -11.31 29.22 -1.66
CA VAL A 160 -10.33 28.14 -1.42
C VAL A 160 -10.92 26.74 -1.56
N GLU A 161 -12.21 26.57 -1.27
CA GLU A 161 -12.89 25.27 -1.22
C GLU A 161 -12.81 24.45 -2.51
N PRO A 162 -13.00 25.02 -3.72
CA PRO A 162 -12.87 24.24 -4.96
C PRO A 162 -11.50 23.58 -5.11
N ASN A 163 -10.41 24.30 -4.80
CA ASN A 163 -9.06 23.75 -4.86
C ASN A 163 -8.82 22.68 -3.79
N VAL A 164 -9.35 22.87 -2.58
CA VAL A 164 -9.27 21.84 -1.53
C VAL A 164 -9.96 20.56 -1.97
N LEU A 165 -11.15 20.64 -2.55
CA LEU A 165 -11.87 19.48 -3.07
C LEU A 165 -11.08 18.76 -4.17
N LYS A 166 -10.51 19.50 -5.13
CA LYS A 166 -9.66 18.93 -6.18
C LYS A 166 -8.45 18.18 -5.60
N ILE A 167 -7.77 18.78 -4.60
CA ILE A 167 -6.62 18.15 -3.93
C ILE A 167 -7.04 16.87 -3.20
N GLU A 168 -8.15 16.92 -2.46
CA GLU A 168 -8.67 15.75 -1.74
C GLU A 168 -9.09 14.61 -2.68
N GLU A 169 -9.77 14.93 -3.78
CA GLU A 169 -10.20 13.97 -4.79
C GLU A 169 -9.00 13.34 -5.50
N HIS A 170 -8.01 14.16 -5.86
CA HIS A 170 -6.74 13.69 -6.41
C HIS A 170 -6.04 12.71 -5.46
N ARG A 171 -5.88 13.08 -4.18
CA ARG A 171 -5.29 12.21 -3.16
C ARG A 171 -6.04 10.89 -3.02
N LYS A 172 -7.38 10.92 -2.97
CA LYS A 172 -8.22 9.71 -2.90
C LYS A 172 -8.10 8.84 -4.15
N LYS A 173 -7.99 9.43 -5.35
CA LYS A 173 -7.75 8.68 -6.61
C LYS A 173 -6.42 7.92 -6.53
N TYR A 174 -5.34 8.58 -6.14
CA TYR A 174 -4.01 7.95 -6.09
C TYR A 174 -3.86 6.91 -4.97
N GLU A 175 -4.51 7.12 -3.83
CA GLU A 175 -4.58 6.11 -2.79
C GLU A 175 -5.28 4.83 -3.28
N ARG A 176 -6.38 4.97 -4.03
CA ARG A 176 -7.09 3.82 -4.63
C ARG A 176 -6.21 3.07 -5.63
N LEU A 177 -5.58 3.80 -6.57
CA LEU A 177 -4.69 3.20 -7.57
C LEU A 177 -3.52 2.43 -6.92
N ARG A 178 -2.93 2.97 -5.85
CA ARG A 178 -1.88 2.28 -5.08
C ARG A 178 -2.39 0.98 -4.47
N LYS A 179 -3.56 1.00 -3.81
CA LYS A 179 -4.18 -0.19 -3.22
C LYS A 179 -4.51 -1.25 -4.27
N GLU A 180 -5.11 -0.85 -5.39
CA GLU A 180 -5.45 -1.76 -6.49
C GLU A 180 -4.19 -2.41 -7.09
N ARG A 181 -3.12 -1.64 -7.29
CA ARG A 181 -1.83 -2.15 -7.75
C ARG A 181 -1.25 -3.16 -6.76
N ASP A 182 -1.26 -2.85 -5.47
CA ASP A 182 -0.67 -3.71 -4.45
C ASP A 182 -1.45 -5.04 -4.31
N ILE A 183 -2.78 -5.00 -4.42
CA ILE A 183 -3.64 -6.20 -4.49
C ILE A 183 -3.30 -7.02 -5.73
N LYS A 184 -3.27 -6.40 -6.92
CA LYS A 184 -2.95 -7.09 -8.17
C LYS A 184 -1.56 -7.72 -8.13
N LYS A 185 -0.57 -7.02 -7.55
CA LYS A 185 0.79 -7.54 -7.37
C LYS A 185 0.81 -8.76 -6.46
N ALA A 186 0.09 -8.72 -5.33
CA ALA A 186 -0.01 -9.85 -4.41
C ALA A 186 -0.71 -11.06 -5.04
N GLU A 187 -1.78 -10.84 -5.80
CA GLU A 187 -2.48 -11.91 -6.54
C GLU A 187 -1.59 -12.54 -7.61
N MET A 188 -0.89 -11.75 -8.41
CA MET A 188 0.05 -12.24 -9.41
C MET A 188 1.22 -13.00 -8.76
N GLU A 189 1.76 -12.53 -7.64
CA GLU A 189 2.81 -13.25 -6.92
C GLU A 189 2.31 -14.60 -6.39
N LYS A 190 1.10 -14.65 -5.84
CA LYS A 190 0.48 -15.90 -5.39
C LYS A 190 0.26 -16.87 -6.55
N GLN A 191 -0.24 -16.38 -7.68
CA GLN A 191 -0.41 -17.19 -8.89
C GLN A 191 0.92 -17.71 -9.42
N ARG A 192 1.97 -16.87 -9.43
CA ARG A 192 3.31 -17.26 -9.84
C ARG A 192 3.88 -18.36 -8.94
N LYS A 193 3.82 -18.18 -7.61
CA LYS A 193 4.26 -19.20 -6.65
C LYS A 193 3.50 -20.52 -6.83
N HIS A 194 2.18 -20.44 -6.97
CA HIS A 194 1.37 -21.63 -7.22
C HIS A 194 1.74 -22.32 -8.55
N ALA A 195 1.97 -21.56 -9.61
CA ALA A 195 2.40 -22.11 -10.91
C ALA A 195 3.81 -22.73 -10.82
N GLU A 196 4.73 -22.12 -10.09
CA GLU A 196 6.07 -22.66 -9.81
C GLU A 196 5.99 -23.96 -9.01
N GLU A 197 5.15 -24.03 -7.98
CA GLU A 197 4.90 -25.24 -7.19
C GLU A 197 4.28 -26.37 -8.01
N VAL A 198 3.26 -26.05 -8.83
CA VAL A 198 2.61 -27.01 -9.75
C VAL A 198 3.61 -27.53 -10.79
N SER A 199 4.42 -26.63 -11.37
CA SER A 199 5.46 -26.98 -12.33
C SER A 199 6.54 -27.86 -11.70
N ALA A 200 7.02 -27.52 -10.50
CA ALA A 200 7.99 -28.32 -9.76
C ALA A 200 7.45 -29.70 -9.39
N ALA A 201 6.17 -29.79 -8.97
CA ALA A 201 5.51 -31.05 -8.69
C ALA A 201 5.38 -31.93 -9.95
N SER A 202 4.95 -31.37 -11.09
CA SER A 202 4.85 -32.10 -12.36
C SER A 202 6.23 -32.56 -12.85
N ALA A 203 7.26 -31.71 -12.79
CA ALA A 203 8.63 -32.07 -13.13
C ALA A 203 9.17 -33.21 -12.25
N ALA A 204 8.84 -33.20 -10.96
CA ALA A 204 9.22 -34.28 -10.05
C ALA A 204 8.53 -35.62 -10.41
N LEU A 205 7.33 -35.61 -10.99
CA LEU A 205 6.55 -36.81 -11.29
C LEU A 205 6.83 -37.45 -12.65
N LYS A 206 7.74 -36.89 -13.47
CA LYS A 206 8.19 -37.46 -14.76
C LYS A 206 7.03 -38.04 -15.60
N ASP A 207 6.09 -37.18 -15.96
CA ASP A 207 4.86 -37.57 -16.65
C ASP A 207 5.11 -38.44 -17.90
N GLY A 208 4.41 -39.58 -17.97
CA GLY A 208 4.58 -40.53 -19.07
C GLY A 208 5.63 -41.62 -18.81
N ASP A 209 6.25 -41.67 -17.64
CA ASP A 209 7.26 -42.67 -17.30
C ASP A 209 7.00 -43.36 -15.96
N VAL A 210 7.73 -44.45 -15.71
CA VAL A 210 7.71 -45.18 -14.45
C VAL A 210 8.88 -44.74 -13.59
N ILE A 211 8.60 -44.18 -12.42
CA ILE A 211 9.62 -43.68 -11.50
C ILE A 211 10.04 -44.79 -10.54
N ALA A 212 11.30 -45.22 -10.59
CA ALA A 212 11.88 -46.06 -9.55
C ALA A 212 12.14 -45.24 -8.29
N ILE A 213 11.75 -45.78 -7.14
CA ILE A 213 11.88 -45.17 -5.82
C ILE A 213 12.98 -45.89 -5.05
N HIS A 214 13.95 -45.12 -4.54
CA HIS A 214 15.14 -45.65 -3.86
C HIS A 214 15.24 -45.23 -2.39
N SER A 215 14.27 -44.48 -1.86
CA SER A 215 14.19 -44.16 -0.42
C SER A 215 12.75 -43.88 0.03
N SER A 216 12.48 -44.05 1.33
CA SER A 216 11.18 -43.66 1.92
C SER A 216 10.90 -42.16 1.76
N SER A 217 11.95 -41.32 1.88
CA SER A 217 11.84 -39.87 1.71
C SER A 217 11.41 -39.50 0.28
N GLU A 218 11.99 -40.18 -0.71
CA GLU A 218 11.59 -39.99 -2.11
C GLU A 218 10.14 -40.40 -2.34
N LEU A 219 9.71 -41.57 -1.82
CA LEU A 219 8.32 -42.00 -1.90
C LEU A 219 7.37 -40.95 -1.33
N ASP A 220 7.62 -40.50 -0.10
CA ASP A 220 6.77 -39.54 0.57
C ASP A 220 6.74 -38.20 -0.19
N THR A 221 7.85 -37.80 -0.81
CA THR A 221 7.93 -36.61 -1.67
C THR A 221 7.09 -36.75 -2.93
N LYS A 222 7.18 -37.88 -3.65
CA LYS A 222 6.37 -38.12 -4.86
C LYS A 222 4.88 -38.24 -4.52
N LEU A 223 4.51 -38.92 -3.43
CA LEU A 223 3.13 -39.02 -2.97
C LEU A 223 2.54 -37.65 -2.61
N LYS A 224 3.32 -36.78 -1.96
CA LYS A 224 2.92 -35.39 -1.68
C LYS A 224 2.74 -34.58 -2.96
N ALA A 225 3.69 -34.66 -3.89
CA ALA A 225 3.59 -33.98 -5.19
C ALA A 225 2.39 -34.45 -6.03
N ALA A 226 2.11 -35.76 -6.03
CA ALA A 226 0.93 -36.28 -6.73
C ALA A 226 -0.37 -35.83 -6.05
N SER A 227 -0.39 -35.80 -4.71
CA SER A 227 -1.54 -35.32 -3.94
C SER A 227 -1.81 -33.82 -4.15
N SER A 228 -0.78 -32.98 -4.22
CA SER A 228 -0.95 -31.54 -4.49
C SER A 228 -1.51 -31.26 -5.89
N LEU A 229 -1.27 -32.17 -6.85
CA LEU A 229 -1.83 -32.12 -8.21
C LEU A 229 -3.15 -32.91 -8.36
N SER A 230 -3.69 -33.47 -7.28
CA SER A 230 -4.89 -34.34 -7.30
C SER A 230 -4.77 -35.54 -8.25
N ARG A 231 -3.55 -36.05 -8.45
CA ARG A 231 -3.27 -37.15 -9.38
C ARG A 231 -3.33 -38.52 -8.69
N LEU A 232 -3.77 -39.51 -9.46
CA LEU A 232 -3.74 -40.90 -9.06
C LEU A 232 -2.29 -41.41 -9.09
N VAL A 233 -1.88 -42.10 -8.02
CA VAL A 233 -0.61 -42.83 -7.97
C VAL A 233 -0.89 -44.33 -8.02
N VAL A 234 -0.22 -45.02 -8.92
CA VAL A 234 -0.08 -46.47 -8.92
C VAL A 234 1.27 -46.80 -8.30
N LEU A 235 1.26 -47.11 -7.00
CA LEU A 235 2.43 -47.56 -6.27
C LEU A 235 2.54 -49.07 -6.45
N TYR A 236 3.52 -49.53 -7.21
CA TYR A 236 3.70 -50.96 -7.46
C TYR A 236 5.01 -51.51 -6.94
N PHE A 237 4.90 -52.65 -6.27
CA PHE A 237 6.00 -53.36 -5.64
C PHE A 237 6.45 -54.51 -6.54
N THR A 238 7.75 -54.68 -6.67
CA THR A 238 8.40 -55.66 -7.54
C THR A 238 9.62 -56.26 -6.85
N ALA A 239 10.15 -57.33 -7.43
CA ALA A 239 11.47 -57.85 -7.10
C ALA A 239 12.16 -58.36 -8.37
N ALA A 240 13.49 -58.34 -8.42
CA ALA A 240 14.25 -58.80 -9.59
C ALA A 240 14.03 -60.30 -9.89
N TRP A 241 13.89 -61.12 -8.85
CA TRP A 241 13.69 -62.57 -8.94
C TRP A 241 12.28 -62.97 -9.38
N CYS A 242 11.30 -62.06 -9.30
CA CYS A 242 9.89 -62.32 -9.58
C CYS A 242 9.59 -62.41 -11.10
N GLY A 243 9.31 -63.63 -11.59
CA GLY A 243 8.91 -63.88 -12.98
C GLY A 243 7.69 -63.07 -13.45
N PRO A 244 6.56 -63.08 -12.73
CA PRO A 244 5.38 -62.28 -13.07
C PRO A 244 5.66 -60.76 -13.11
N CYS A 245 6.59 -60.26 -12.29
CA CYS A 245 6.99 -58.86 -12.29
C CYS A 245 7.69 -58.45 -13.60
N ARG A 246 8.49 -59.36 -14.18
CA ARG A 246 9.13 -59.12 -15.50
C ARG A 246 8.12 -59.04 -16.63
N PHE A 247 7.02 -59.80 -16.56
CA PHE A 247 5.94 -59.74 -17.54
C PHE A 247 5.13 -58.44 -17.47
N ILE A 248 4.79 -57.97 -16.26
CA ILE A 248 3.94 -56.79 -16.08
C ILE A 248 4.70 -55.46 -16.21
N GLY A 249 6.03 -55.46 -16.02
CA GLY A 249 6.86 -54.24 -16.12
C GLY A 249 6.66 -53.45 -17.43
N PRO A 250 6.74 -54.08 -18.62
CA PRO A 250 6.44 -53.43 -19.90
C PRO A 250 5.02 -52.88 -20.01
N VAL A 251 4.04 -53.54 -19.38
CA VAL A 251 2.64 -53.08 -19.34
C VAL A 251 2.54 -51.80 -18.51
N CYS A 252 3.19 -51.73 -17.35
CA CYS A 252 3.22 -50.50 -16.54
C CYS A 252 3.83 -49.32 -17.29
N LYS A 253 4.91 -49.57 -18.06
CA LYS A 253 5.51 -48.53 -18.90
C LYS A 253 4.56 -48.02 -19.97
N SER A 254 3.90 -48.93 -20.70
CA SER A 254 2.90 -48.56 -21.69
C SER A 254 1.72 -47.79 -21.09
N LEU A 255 1.29 -48.17 -19.88
CA LEU A 255 0.21 -47.46 -19.18
C LEU A 255 0.64 -46.08 -18.70
N ALA A 256 1.87 -45.90 -18.23
CA ALA A 256 2.41 -44.59 -17.85
C ALA A 256 2.42 -43.64 -19.06
N GLU A 257 2.91 -44.10 -20.21
CA GLU A 257 2.94 -43.32 -21.46
C GLU A 257 1.54 -42.91 -21.93
N LYS A 258 0.57 -43.83 -21.81
CA LYS A 258 -0.82 -43.64 -22.24
C LYS A 258 -1.61 -42.73 -21.28
N HIS A 259 -1.41 -42.87 -19.98
CA HIS A 259 -2.14 -42.16 -18.93
C HIS A 259 -1.22 -41.17 -18.23
N ARG A 260 -0.84 -40.09 -18.92
CA ARG A 260 0.10 -39.08 -18.40
C ARG A 260 -0.35 -38.39 -17.13
N ASN A 261 -1.63 -38.45 -16.79
CA ASN A 261 -2.19 -37.90 -15.55
C ASN A 261 -2.10 -38.89 -14.37
N VAL A 262 -1.74 -40.15 -14.61
CA VAL A 262 -1.49 -41.18 -13.59
C VAL A 262 0.01 -41.33 -13.37
N VAL A 263 0.42 -41.38 -12.11
CA VAL A 263 1.83 -41.51 -11.71
C VAL A 263 2.13 -42.96 -11.41
N PHE A 264 3.15 -43.54 -12.04
CA PHE A 264 3.59 -44.90 -11.75
C PHE A 264 4.87 -44.88 -10.91
N LEU A 265 4.77 -45.33 -9.65
CA LEU A 265 5.91 -45.44 -8.74
C LEU A 265 6.27 -46.91 -8.56
N LYS A 266 7.52 -47.27 -8.87
CA LYS A 266 8.08 -48.61 -8.74
C LYS A 266 8.91 -48.70 -7.47
N VAL A 267 8.62 -49.67 -6.62
CA VAL A 267 9.41 -49.97 -5.41
C VAL A 267 9.92 -51.41 -5.50
N ASP A 268 11.24 -51.59 -5.42
CA ASP A 268 11.82 -52.92 -5.22
C ASP A 268 11.74 -53.30 -3.72
N ILE A 269 11.11 -54.43 -3.41
CA ILE A 269 10.92 -54.86 -2.02
C ILE A 269 12.23 -55.27 -1.34
N ASP A 270 13.23 -55.69 -2.11
CA ASP A 270 14.54 -56.07 -1.59
C ASP A 270 15.34 -54.80 -1.23
N GLU A 271 15.14 -53.71 -1.98
CA GLU A 271 15.77 -52.41 -1.71
C GLU A 271 15.08 -51.63 -0.59
N LEU A 272 13.74 -51.63 -0.56
CA LEU A 272 12.93 -50.84 0.37
C LEU A 272 11.98 -51.72 1.20
N ASN A 273 12.52 -52.70 1.90
CA ASN A 273 11.76 -53.63 2.74
C ASN A 273 10.87 -52.92 3.78
N SER A 274 11.36 -51.85 4.41
CA SER A 274 10.59 -51.07 5.40
C SER A 274 9.35 -50.41 4.80
N VAL A 275 9.43 -49.95 3.54
CA VAL A 275 8.30 -49.41 2.80
C VAL A 275 7.32 -50.54 2.44
N ALA A 276 7.81 -51.66 1.96
CA ALA A 276 6.99 -52.83 1.63
C ALA A 276 6.22 -53.34 2.88
N TYR A 277 6.88 -53.36 4.03
CA TYR A 277 6.26 -53.69 5.32
C TYR A 277 5.18 -52.67 5.71
N ARG A 278 5.46 -51.36 5.60
CA ARG A 278 4.50 -50.27 5.89
C ARG A 278 3.23 -50.36 5.04
N TRP A 279 3.35 -50.84 3.80
CA TRP A 279 2.23 -51.03 2.86
C TRP A 279 1.61 -52.44 2.91
N ASN A 280 2.02 -53.27 3.89
CA ASN A 280 1.52 -54.64 4.07
C ASN A 280 1.60 -55.49 2.78
N VAL A 281 2.76 -55.45 2.12
CA VAL A 281 3.03 -56.19 0.89
C VAL A 281 3.40 -57.63 1.23
N SER A 282 2.51 -58.57 0.92
CA SER A 282 2.73 -60.02 1.13
C SER A 282 3.20 -60.77 -0.12
N SER A 283 3.05 -60.19 -1.31
CA SER A 283 3.39 -60.81 -2.59
C SER A 283 3.70 -59.76 -3.64
N VAL A 284 4.50 -60.11 -4.64
CA VAL A 284 4.81 -59.24 -5.79
C VAL A 284 4.52 -59.93 -7.12
N PRO A 285 4.08 -59.20 -8.17
CA PRO A 285 3.83 -57.76 -8.15
C PRO A 285 2.53 -57.42 -7.40
N SER A 286 2.53 -56.31 -6.67
CA SER A 286 1.34 -55.75 -6.01
C SER A 286 1.23 -54.27 -6.35
N PHE A 287 0.02 -53.80 -6.62
CA PHE A 287 -0.30 -52.45 -7.08
C PHE A 287 -1.28 -51.81 -6.10
N PHE A 288 -0.93 -50.67 -5.55
CA PHE A 288 -1.78 -49.87 -4.68
C PHE A 288 -2.15 -48.60 -5.43
N PHE A 289 -3.44 -48.32 -5.49
CA PHE A 289 -4.00 -47.11 -6.08
C PHE A 289 -4.17 -46.11 -4.96
N VAL A 290 -3.48 -44.98 -5.07
CA VAL A 290 -3.40 -43.99 -4.01
C VAL A 290 -3.86 -42.65 -4.56
N ARG A 291 -4.78 -41.99 -3.84
CA ARG A 291 -5.26 -40.65 -4.15
C ARG A 291 -5.34 -39.82 -2.89
N ASN A 292 -4.80 -38.60 -2.93
CA ASN A 292 -4.75 -37.69 -1.78
C ASN A 292 -4.19 -38.37 -0.51
N GLY A 293 -3.13 -39.16 -0.67
CA GLY A 293 -2.46 -39.90 0.40
C GLY A 293 -3.22 -41.12 0.95
N LYS A 294 -4.37 -41.50 0.38
CA LYS A 294 -5.16 -42.66 0.82
C LYS A 294 -5.14 -43.76 -0.23
N GLU A 295 -4.98 -45.01 0.22
CA GLU A 295 -5.26 -46.19 -0.61
C GLU A 295 -6.75 -46.24 -0.92
N ILE A 296 -7.08 -46.31 -2.21
CA ILE A 296 -8.47 -46.41 -2.70
C ILE A 296 -8.75 -47.76 -3.36
N ASP A 297 -7.70 -48.46 -3.81
CA ASP A 297 -7.84 -49.75 -4.49
C ASP A 297 -6.51 -50.52 -4.52
N LYS A 298 -6.57 -51.81 -4.82
CA LYS A 298 -5.40 -52.70 -4.88
C LYS A 298 -5.54 -53.79 -5.96
N VAL A 299 -4.45 -54.16 -6.63
CA VAL A 299 -4.35 -55.33 -7.51
C VAL A 299 -3.14 -56.14 -7.09
N VAL A 300 -3.27 -57.46 -7.06
CA VAL A 300 -2.17 -58.38 -6.71
C VAL A 300 -1.97 -59.37 -7.84
N GLY A 301 -0.71 -59.62 -8.19
CA GLY A 301 -0.33 -60.48 -9.30
C GLY A 301 -0.22 -59.76 -10.63
N ALA A 302 0.26 -60.47 -11.66
CA ALA A 302 0.46 -59.94 -13.00
C ALA A 302 -0.84 -59.95 -13.84
N ASP A 303 -1.90 -59.34 -13.30
CA ASP A 303 -3.19 -59.19 -13.99
C ASP A 303 -3.21 -57.91 -14.85
N LYS A 304 -2.81 -58.07 -16.12
CA LYS A 304 -2.82 -56.97 -17.10
C LYS A 304 -4.20 -56.32 -17.24
N ASN A 305 -5.25 -57.12 -17.44
CA ASN A 305 -6.59 -56.61 -17.74
C ASN A 305 -7.20 -55.91 -16.51
N GLY A 306 -6.98 -56.46 -15.31
CA GLY A 306 -7.42 -55.84 -14.06
C GLY A 306 -6.70 -54.53 -13.78
N LEU A 307 -5.39 -54.47 -14.01
CA LEU A 307 -4.59 -53.24 -13.87
C LEU A 307 -5.08 -52.16 -14.83
N GLU A 308 -5.20 -52.47 -16.12
CA GLU A 308 -5.70 -51.53 -17.15
C GLU A 308 -7.08 -50.99 -16.81
N ARG A 309 -8.01 -51.87 -16.38
CA ARG A 309 -9.37 -51.49 -15.99
C ARG A 309 -9.38 -50.52 -14.81
N LYS A 310 -8.59 -50.79 -13.77
CA LYS A 310 -8.55 -49.92 -12.58
C LYS A 310 -7.85 -48.59 -12.84
N VAL A 311 -6.79 -48.59 -13.66
CA VAL A 311 -6.16 -47.34 -14.12
C VAL A 311 -7.17 -46.49 -14.89
N ALA A 312 -7.94 -47.10 -15.79
CA ALA A 312 -9.00 -46.38 -16.51
C ALA A 312 -10.13 -45.89 -15.58
N GLN A 313 -10.55 -46.71 -14.62
CA GLN A 313 -11.60 -46.38 -13.64
C GLN A 313 -11.22 -45.18 -12.76
N HIS A 314 -10.02 -45.21 -12.16
CA HIS A 314 -9.60 -44.21 -11.18
C HIS A 314 -8.85 -43.04 -11.81
N GLY A 315 -8.32 -43.21 -13.02
CA GLY A 315 -7.51 -42.22 -13.71
C GLY A 315 -8.31 -41.11 -14.40
N SER A 316 -9.62 -41.27 -14.63
CA SER A 316 -10.45 -40.23 -15.26
C SER A 316 -11.15 -39.29 -14.27
N SER A 317 -11.11 -39.59 -12.97
CA SER A 317 -11.67 -38.76 -11.90
C SER A 317 -10.65 -37.72 -11.45
#